data_AF-B3PLG8-F1
#
_entry.id   AF-B3PLG8-F1
#
_cell.length_a   1.000
_cell.length_b   1.000
_cell.length_c   1.000
_cell.angle_alpha   90.00
_cell.angle_beta   90.00
_cell.angle_gamma   90.00
#
_symmetry.space_group_name_H-M   'P 1'
#
loop_
_entity.id
_entity.type
_entity.pdbx_description
1 polymer ?
#
loop_
_entity_poly.entity_id
_entity_poly.type
_entity_poly.pdbx_seq_one_letter_code
_entity_poly.pdbx_strand_id
1 'polypeptide(L)'
;MRLRPVGMKDRLLVARQLPYTTRVFGVLWCALVWGHPVWAQSYGASWEESQWRVKSGAFSCLLNHDIPGFGEAQLSNKTAVGEVLELRGTIHKGFPVGSVSYSAQPPAWRGDLAPISLGRVQQEGAGRSLRLTGQGVTPVLDQLKQGQGVMFTGASSDGGQSLLRVSLSPRNFPKAYDAYRQCTGQLIPYTFAQIARITLHYQRDASQLSNKAKGELDKVARYSLADKNVLGVIVDAHSDKRDEAEQSMDASRTQAELVSQYLIAKGMNVAQITSRWHGDKYPAASNATEQGRAQNRRVTVRLENADTRQVMEKRVQALRTQEQARQDAEAAELKVLEERLAQQQAQRQAAGAALQKTDEGVLDKPRDALTLKELERMVESQDLRSGKQPKP
;
A
#
# COMPACT_ATOMS: atom_id res chain seq x y z
N MET A 1 -9.86 -76.79 -50.74
CA MET A 1 -8.45 -77.13 -51.05
C MET A 1 -7.68 -77.09 -49.73
N ARG A 2 -7.50 -78.22 -49.04
CA ARG A 2 -6.37 -79.19 -49.15
C ARG A 2 -5.04 -78.49 -48.78
N LEU A 3 -4.28 -78.81 -47.72
CA LEU A 3 -4.06 -80.06 -46.98
C LEU A 3 -3.44 -79.81 -45.57
N ARG A 4 -3.90 -80.56 -44.55
CA ARG A 4 -3.13 -81.06 -43.36
C ARG A 4 -2.05 -82.06 -43.84
N PRO A 5 -1.02 -82.56 -43.09
CA PRO A 5 -1.10 -83.07 -41.69
C PRO A 5 0.25 -83.05 -40.85
N VAL A 6 0.24 -83.16 -39.51
CA VAL A 6 0.40 -84.32 -38.57
C VAL A 6 1.82 -84.92 -38.40
N GLY A 7 2.18 -85.14 -37.12
CA GLY A 7 2.98 -86.29 -36.60
C GLY A 7 4.47 -86.02 -36.42
N MET A 8 5.23 -86.63 -35.50
CA MET A 8 5.05 -87.62 -34.42
C MET A 8 6.38 -87.55 -33.62
N LYS A 9 6.35 -87.43 -32.29
CA LYS A 9 6.72 -88.45 -31.28
C LYS A 9 8.03 -89.25 -31.46
N ASP A 10 8.70 -89.37 -30.30
CA ASP A 10 9.62 -90.41 -29.81
C ASP A 10 11.10 -90.34 -30.24
N ARG A 11 12.01 -89.98 -29.32
CA ARG A 11 12.68 -90.83 -28.31
C ARG A 11 13.55 -91.92 -28.95
N LEU A 12 14.89 -91.78 -28.88
CA LEU A 12 15.79 -92.57 -28.01
C LEU A 12 17.25 -92.61 -28.51
N LEU A 13 18.14 -92.70 -27.51
CA LEU A 13 19.46 -93.36 -27.49
C LEU A 13 20.69 -92.63 -28.07
N VAL A 14 21.37 -91.93 -27.16
CA VAL A 14 22.73 -92.22 -26.66
C VAL A 14 23.63 -93.06 -27.57
N ALA A 15 24.74 -92.46 -28.03
CA ALA A 15 26.03 -93.13 -28.13
C ALA A 15 27.18 -92.12 -27.97
N ARG A 16 28.03 -92.36 -26.98
CA ARG A 16 29.33 -91.70 -26.71
C ARG A 16 30.23 -91.76 -27.95
N GLN A 17 31.10 -90.76 -28.16
CA GLN A 17 32.57 -90.84 -28.03
C GLN A 17 33.19 -89.41 -28.14
N LEU A 18 34.04 -89.05 -27.18
CA LEU A 18 35.06 -87.97 -27.23
C LEU A 18 36.14 -88.36 -28.28
N PRO A 19 37.00 -87.48 -28.84
CA PRO A 19 37.71 -86.36 -28.17
C PRO A 19 38.05 -85.13 -29.08
N TYR A 20 38.95 -84.26 -28.56
CA TYR A 20 39.68 -83.15 -29.19
C TYR A 20 39.23 -81.71 -28.89
N THR A 21 39.66 -81.28 -27.70
CA THR A 21 40.42 -80.05 -27.44
C THR A 21 40.37 -78.91 -28.48
N THR A 22 39.67 -77.84 -28.12
CA THR A 22 40.16 -76.47 -28.30
C THR A 22 39.45 -75.56 -27.28
N ARG A 23 40.19 -75.13 -26.25
CA ARG A 23 39.71 -74.18 -25.26
C ARG A 23 39.61 -72.80 -25.91
N VAL A 24 38.41 -72.34 -26.22
CA VAL A 24 38.13 -70.91 -26.40
C VAL A 24 37.63 -70.38 -25.06
N PHE A 25 38.51 -69.69 -24.33
CA PHE A 25 38.13 -68.91 -23.16
C PHE A 25 37.30 -67.72 -23.64
N GLY A 26 35.98 -67.85 -23.58
CA GLY A 26 35.07 -66.71 -23.66
C GLY A 26 35.19 -65.88 -22.38
N VAL A 27 35.91 -64.77 -22.47
CA VAL A 27 35.99 -63.77 -21.38
C VAL A 27 34.59 -63.14 -21.25
N LEU A 28 33.88 -63.54 -20.20
CA LEU A 28 32.61 -62.94 -19.80
C LEU A 28 32.92 -61.54 -19.24
N TRP A 29 32.82 -60.52 -20.09
CA TRP A 29 32.99 -59.12 -19.69
C TRP A 29 31.77 -58.71 -18.84
N CYS A 30 31.87 -58.88 -17.52
CA CYS A 30 30.95 -58.25 -16.58
C CYS A 30 31.17 -56.74 -16.68
N ALA A 31 30.32 -56.05 -17.44
CA ALA A 31 30.20 -54.61 -17.37
C ALA A 31 29.71 -54.25 -15.96
N LEU A 32 30.65 -53.93 -15.07
CA LEU A 32 30.37 -53.23 -13.83
C LEU A 32 29.78 -51.87 -14.22
N VAL A 33 28.46 -51.79 -14.31
CA VAL A 33 27.76 -50.51 -14.37
C VAL A 33 28.11 -49.80 -13.08
N TRP A 34 28.98 -48.79 -13.17
CA TRP A 34 29.23 -47.88 -12.07
C TRP A 34 27.94 -47.10 -11.83
N GLY A 35 27.08 -47.64 -10.95
CA GLY A 35 25.90 -46.95 -10.47
C GLY A 35 26.38 -45.75 -9.66
N HIS A 36 26.29 -44.55 -10.23
CA HIS A 36 26.49 -43.34 -9.44
C HIS A 36 25.41 -43.30 -8.35
N PRO A 37 25.78 -43.13 -7.07
CA PRO A 37 24.79 -42.99 -6.02
C PRO A 37 23.97 -41.73 -6.29
N VAL A 38 22.65 -41.87 -6.31
CA VAL A 38 21.72 -40.73 -6.32
C VAL A 38 21.53 -40.31 -4.87
N TRP A 39 22.07 -39.16 -4.50
CA TRP A 39 21.94 -38.63 -3.14
C TRP A 39 20.62 -37.84 -3.05
N ALA A 40 19.80 -38.13 -2.05
CA ALA A 40 18.58 -37.38 -1.78
C ALA A 40 18.72 -36.64 -0.45
N GLN A 41 18.56 -35.31 -0.47
CA GLN A 41 18.54 -34.51 0.74
C GLN A 41 17.10 -34.43 1.24
N SER A 42 16.83 -34.98 2.42
CA SER A 42 15.51 -34.91 3.05
C SER A 42 15.51 -33.97 4.24
N TYR A 43 14.55 -33.05 4.26
CA TYR A 43 14.27 -32.14 5.36
C TYR A 43 12.88 -32.41 5.90
N GLY A 44 12.74 -32.31 7.21
CA GLY A 44 11.51 -32.60 7.92
C GLY A 44 11.71 -32.35 9.40
N ALA A 45 10.69 -31.82 10.06
CA ALA A 45 10.70 -31.79 11.50
C ALA A 45 10.59 -33.22 12.03
N SER A 46 11.46 -33.58 12.97
CA SER A 46 11.31 -34.80 13.75
C SER A 46 9.99 -34.76 14.53
N TRP A 47 9.57 -35.91 15.08
CA TRP A 47 8.36 -35.97 15.89
C TRP A 47 8.41 -34.96 17.05
N GLU A 48 9.54 -34.78 17.72
CA GLU A 48 9.66 -33.91 18.89
C GLU A 48 9.73 -32.41 18.52
N GLU A 49 10.41 -32.08 17.44
CA GLU A 49 10.62 -30.69 16.97
C GLU A 49 9.45 -30.14 16.14
N SER A 50 8.56 -31.03 15.67
CA SER A 50 7.42 -30.63 14.86
C SER A 50 6.42 -29.81 15.69
N GLN A 51 6.32 -28.53 15.35
CA GLN A 51 5.36 -27.59 15.91
C GLN A 51 4.64 -26.81 14.81
N TRP A 52 3.34 -26.62 15.00
CA TRP A 52 2.51 -25.74 14.19
C TRP A 52 2.08 -24.55 15.04
N ARG A 53 2.37 -23.33 14.57
CA ARG A 53 2.18 -22.10 15.32
C ARG A 53 1.32 -21.13 14.52
N VAL A 54 0.26 -20.62 15.16
CA VAL A 54 -0.58 -19.58 14.56
C VAL A 54 -0.01 -18.22 14.95
N LYS A 55 0.34 -17.42 13.95
CA LYS A 55 0.61 -15.99 14.10
C LYS A 55 -0.69 -15.25 13.75
N SER A 56 -1.39 -14.79 14.78
CA SER A 56 -2.63 -14.03 14.64
C SER A 56 -2.37 -12.53 14.64
N GLY A 57 -3.12 -11.83 13.81
CA GLY A 57 -3.17 -10.38 13.75
C GLY A 57 -4.56 -9.94 13.31
N ALA A 58 -4.86 -8.65 13.46
CA ALA A 58 -6.18 -8.13 13.09
C ALA A 58 -6.45 -8.17 11.57
N PHE A 59 -5.39 -8.15 10.76
CA PHE A 59 -5.46 -8.09 9.29
C PHE A 59 -4.90 -9.34 8.59
N SER A 60 -4.23 -10.22 9.32
CA SER A 60 -3.68 -11.45 8.75
C SER A 60 -3.60 -12.55 9.80
N CYS A 61 -3.82 -13.77 9.35
CA CYS A 61 -3.59 -14.99 10.12
C CYS A 61 -2.65 -15.85 9.30
N LEU A 62 -1.60 -16.33 9.94
CA LEU A 62 -0.60 -17.19 9.30
C LEU A 62 -0.42 -18.43 10.17
N LEU A 63 -0.45 -19.60 9.57
CA LEU A 63 -0.13 -20.86 10.22
C LEU A 63 1.26 -21.30 9.75
N ASN A 64 2.24 -21.24 10.64
CA ASN A 64 3.64 -21.54 10.35
C ASN A 64 4.02 -22.91 10.92
N HIS A 65 4.83 -23.64 10.17
CA HIS A 65 5.48 -24.87 10.57
C HIS A 65 6.97 -24.77 10.26
N ASP A 66 7.81 -24.88 11.28
CA ASP A 66 9.26 -24.83 11.08
C ASP A 66 9.75 -26.18 10.54
N ILE A 67 10.64 -26.13 9.55
CA ILE A 67 11.26 -27.31 8.96
C ILE A 67 12.77 -27.19 9.21
N PRO A 68 13.30 -27.86 10.25
CA PRO A 68 14.70 -27.79 10.63
C PRO A 68 15.64 -28.01 9.44
N GLY A 69 16.59 -27.11 9.27
CA GLY A 69 17.56 -27.14 8.19
C GLY A 69 17.04 -26.72 6.81
N PHE A 70 15.74 -26.56 6.57
CA PHE A 70 15.19 -26.06 5.31
C PHE A 70 14.68 -24.63 5.41
N GLY A 71 13.85 -24.33 6.41
CA GLY A 71 13.14 -23.06 6.55
C GLY A 71 11.79 -23.24 7.23
N GLU A 72 10.70 -22.79 6.61
CA GLU A 72 9.34 -22.93 7.15
C GLU A 72 8.30 -23.19 6.05
N ALA A 73 7.21 -23.86 6.42
CA ALA A 73 5.97 -23.89 5.66
C ALA A 73 4.98 -22.89 6.26
N GLN A 74 4.38 -22.06 5.42
CA GLN A 74 3.41 -21.06 5.83
C GLN A 74 2.11 -21.25 5.06
N LEU A 75 1.02 -21.43 5.79
CA LEU A 75 -0.34 -21.37 5.27
C LEU A 75 -0.93 -19.99 5.55
N SER A 76 -1.50 -19.38 4.51
CA SER A 76 -2.14 -18.06 4.57
C SER A 76 -3.43 -18.05 3.76
N ASN A 77 -4.36 -17.15 4.09
CA ASN A 77 -5.57 -16.93 3.30
C ASN A 77 -5.46 -15.57 2.60
N LYS A 78 -5.47 -15.58 1.27
CA LYS A 78 -5.58 -14.36 0.47
C LYS A 78 -6.98 -14.31 -0.10
N THR A 79 -7.75 -13.28 0.28
CA THR A 79 -9.19 -13.12 -0.02
C THR A 79 -9.57 -13.31 -1.50
N ALA A 80 -8.65 -13.12 -2.45
CA ALA A 80 -8.89 -13.32 -3.89
C ALA A 80 -8.44 -14.70 -4.45
N VAL A 81 -7.59 -15.45 -3.73
CA VAL A 81 -6.93 -16.69 -4.23
C VAL A 81 -7.25 -17.90 -3.36
N GLY A 82 -7.85 -17.69 -2.18
CA GLY A 82 -8.12 -18.73 -1.19
C GLY A 82 -6.89 -19.05 -0.34
N GLU A 83 -6.84 -20.29 0.16
CA GLU A 83 -5.72 -20.78 0.95
C GLU A 83 -4.48 -20.99 0.07
N VAL A 84 -3.34 -20.53 0.58
CA VAL A 84 -2.04 -20.57 -0.07
C VAL A 84 -1.06 -21.20 0.89
N LEU A 85 -0.48 -22.32 0.49
CA LEU A 85 0.63 -22.96 1.20
C LEU A 85 1.93 -22.60 0.50
N GLU A 86 2.85 -22.00 1.24
CA GLU A 86 4.15 -21.60 0.74
C GLU A 86 5.26 -22.28 1.56
N LEU A 87 6.11 -23.06 0.90
CA LEU A 87 7.35 -23.56 1.49
C LEU A 87 8.44 -22.54 1.24
N ARG A 88 8.96 -21.92 2.29
CA ARG A 88 10.03 -20.92 2.21
C ARG A 88 11.33 -21.52 2.69
N GLY A 89 12.27 -21.71 1.77
CA GLY A 89 13.60 -22.18 2.11
C GLY A 89 14.57 -21.04 2.47
N THR A 90 15.64 -21.37 3.19
CA THR A 90 16.74 -20.43 3.48
C THR A 90 17.58 -20.12 2.24
N ILE A 91 18.48 -19.14 2.34
CA ILE A 91 19.43 -18.78 1.29
C ILE A 91 20.18 -20.07 0.87
N HIS A 92 20.05 -20.48 -0.40
CA HIS A 92 20.57 -21.72 -1.03
C HIS A 92 19.74 -23.02 -0.93
N LYS A 93 18.60 -23.03 -0.24
CA LYS A 93 17.75 -24.23 -0.14
C LYS A 93 16.40 -23.97 -0.76
N GLY A 94 16.06 -24.74 -1.78
CA GLY A 94 14.74 -24.67 -2.40
C GLY A 94 14.68 -25.46 -3.69
N PHE A 95 13.49 -25.51 -4.27
CA PHE A 95 13.26 -26.22 -5.52
C PHE A 95 13.63 -25.29 -6.67
N PRO A 96 14.54 -25.65 -7.59
CA PRO A 96 14.79 -24.88 -8.80
C PRO A 96 13.54 -24.90 -9.70
N VAL A 97 13.55 -24.09 -10.76
CA VAL A 97 12.48 -24.09 -11.76
C VAL A 97 12.29 -25.51 -12.30
N GLY A 98 11.08 -26.05 -12.19
CA GLY A 98 10.82 -27.45 -12.51
C GLY A 98 9.55 -27.98 -11.86
N SER A 99 9.27 -29.26 -12.11
CA SER A 99 8.12 -29.93 -11.53
C SER A 99 8.46 -30.47 -10.14
N VAL A 100 7.65 -30.11 -9.15
CA VAL A 100 7.72 -30.65 -7.78
C VAL A 100 6.48 -31.50 -7.54
N SER A 101 6.69 -32.77 -7.23
CA SER A 101 5.61 -33.69 -6.85
C SER A 101 5.35 -33.61 -5.35
N TYR A 102 4.09 -33.79 -4.94
CA TYR A 102 3.74 -33.91 -3.53
C TYR A 102 2.83 -35.10 -3.28
N SER A 103 3.10 -35.80 -2.19
CA SER A 103 2.46 -37.07 -1.85
C SER A 103 2.23 -37.20 -0.36
N ALA A 104 1.14 -37.87 0.02
CA ALA A 104 0.90 -38.28 1.39
C ALA A 104 1.86 -39.42 1.75
N GLN A 105 2.54 -39.30 2.88
CA GLN A 105 3.43 -40.31 3.40
C GLN A 105 2.71 -41.09 4.50
N PRO A 106 2.74 -42.43 4.47
CA PRO A 106 2.25 -43.22 5.59
C PRO A 106 3.10 -42.97 6.84
N PRO A 107 2.57 -43.25 8.04
CA PRO A 107 3.36 -43.22 9.26
C PRO A 107 4.61 -44.11 9.15
N ALA A 108 5.71 -43.71 9.78
CA ALA A 108 7.00 -44.40 9.66
C ALA A 108 6.97 -45.89 10.06
N TRP A 109 6.02 -46.29 10.91
CA TRP A 109 5.83 -47.68 11.36
C TRP A 109 4.98 -48.54 10.40
N ARG A 110 4.38 -47.95 9.36
CA ARG A 110 3.60 -48.62 8.31
C ARG A 110 4.37 -48.67 7.00
N GLY A 111 5.45 -49.45 6.98
CA GLY A 111 6.26 -49.67 5.78
C GLY A 111 5.56 -50.51 4.70
N ASP A 112 4.41 -51.11 5.01
CA ASP A 112 3.56 -51.88 4.11
C ASP A 112 2.75 -51.00 3.14
N LEU A 113 2.58 -49.71 3.45
CA LEU A 113 1.78 -48.79 2.67
C LEU A 113 2.65 -47.97 1.71
N ALA A 114 2.16 -47.78 0.48
CA ALA A 114 2.81 -46.91 -0.50
C ALA A 114 2.37 -45.44 -0.33
N PRO A 115 3.24 -44.46 -0.63
CA PRO A 115 2.86 -43.06 -0.69
C PRO A 115 1.72 -42.79 -1.68
N ILE A 116 0.76 -41.94 -1.29
CA ILE A 116 -0.37 -41.56 -2.14
C ILE A 116 -0.02 -40.27 -2.87
N SER A 117 0.05 -40.31 -4.20
CA SER A 117 0.31 -39.11 -5.01
C SER A 117 -0.86 -38.13 -4.91
N LEU A 118 -0.58 -36.91 -4.44
CA LEU A 118 -1.58 -35.85 -4.31
C LEU A 118 -1.57 -34.91 -5.52
N GLY A 119 -0.41 -34.72 -6.16
CA GLY A 119 -0.31 -33.94 -7.38
C GLY A 119 1.12 -33.49 -7.71
N ARG A 120 1.21 -32.56 -8.66
CA ARG A 120 2.44 -31.86 -9.02
C ARG A 120 2.17 -30.37 -9.10
N VAL A 121 3.18 -29.57 -8.76
CA VAL A 121 3.16 -28.11 -8.88
C VAL A 121 4.39 -27.69 -9.68
N GLN A 122 4.20 -26.73 -10.58
CA GLN A 122 5.30 -26.16 -11.34
C GLN A 122 5.92 -25.02 -10.53
N GLN A 123 7.21 -25.11 -10.27
CA GLN A 123 7.97 -24.06 -9.61
C GLN A 123 8.37 -23.00 -10.63
N GLU A 124 7.96 -21.76 -10.39
CA GLU A 124 8.25 -20.60 -11.23
C GLU A 124 9.14 -19.60 -10.47
N GLY A 125 10.07 -18.94 -11.18
CA GLY A 125 10.95 -17.92 -10.60
C GLY A 125 12.16 -18.48 -9.85
N ALA A 126 12.83 -17.61 -9.09
CA ALA A 126 14.10 -17.91 -8.42
C ALA A 126 13.92 -18.83 -7.21
N GLY A 127 13.66 -20.12 -7.46
CA GLY A 127 13.79 -21.35 -6.65
C GLY A 127 13.75 -21.34 -5.11
N ARG A 128 13.26 -20.29 -4.46
CA ARG A 128 13.39 -20.05 -3.00
C ARG A 128 12.11 -20.32 -2.24
N SER A 129 10.95 -20.18 -2.89
CA SER A 129 9.69 -20.58 -2.30
C SER A 129 8.79 -21.33 -3.26
N LEU A 130 8.30 -22.49 -2.81
CA LEU A 130 7.32 -23.28 -3.54
C LEU A 130 5.93 -22.90 -3.08
N ARG A 131 5.07 -22.48 -4.02
CA ARG A 131 3.73 -21.98 -3.71
C ARG A 131 2.66 -22.87 -4.29
N LEU A 132 1.80 -23.39 -3.42
CA LEU A 132 0.56 -24.09 -3.78
C LEU A 132 -0.62 -23.17 -3.50
N THR A 133 -1.61 -23.17 -4.39
CA THR A 133 -2.82 -22.35 -4.27
C THR A 133 -4.07 -23.19 -4.46
N GLY A 134 -5.17 -22.77 -3.84
CA GLY A 134 -6.52 -23.29 -4.09
C GLY A 134 -6.59 -24.82 -4.13
N GLN A 135 -6.90 -25.36 -5.32
CA GLN A 135 -7.12 -26.80 -5.55
C GLN A 135 -5.93 -27.70 -5.18
N GLY A 136 -4.70 -27.20 -5.24
CA GLY A 136 -3.52 -27.98 -4.84
C GLY A 136 -3.30 -28.05 -3.34
N VAL A 137 -3.85 -27.10 -2.58
CA VAL A 137 -3.67 -27.02 -1.13
C VAL A 137 -4.65 -27.93 -0.39
N THR A 138 -5.90 -28.02 -0.84
CA THR A 138 -6.95 -28.82 -0.17
C THR A 138 -6.52 -30.26 0.11
N PRO A 139 -5.98 -31.04 -0.87
CA PRO A 139 -5.56 -32.41 -0.61
C PRO A 139 -4.45 -32.48 0.44
N VAL A 140 -3.53 -31.52 0.46
CA VAL A 140 -2.45 -31.46 1.47
C VAL A 140 -3.02 -31.25 2.87
N LEU A 141 -3.94 -30.29 3.02
CA LEU A 141 -4.59 -30.01 4.30
C LEU A 141 -5.41 -31.21 4.80
N ASP A 142 -6.10 -31.91 3.90
CA ASP A 142 -6.91 -33.08 4.25
C ASP A 142 -6.05 -34.23 4.78
N GLN A 143 -4.88 -34.48 4.17
CA GLN A 143 -3.95 -35.49 4.67
C GLN A 143 -3.37 -35.12 6.04
N LEU A 144 -2.95 -33.86 6.22
CA LEU A 144 -2.43 -33.40 7.51
C LEU A 144 -3.50 -33.46 8.62
N LYS A 145 -4.78 -33.17 8.30
CA LYS A 145 -5.91 -33.35 9.23
C LYS A 145 -6.12 -34.81 9.63
N GLN A 146 -5.92 -35.73 8.69
CA GLN A 146 -6.05 -37.18 8.91
C GLN A 146 -4.84 -37.79 9.62
N GLY A 147 -3.86 -36.99 10.03
CA GLY A 147 -2.66 -37.49 10.71
C GLY A 147 -1.60 -38.05 9.77
N GLN A 148 -1.72 -37.82 8.46
CA GLN A 148 -0.73 -38.25 7.46
C GLN A 148 0.22 -37.10 7.12
N GLY A 149 1.52 -37.39 7.06
CA GLY A 149 2.51 -36.42 6.64
C GLY A 149 2.44 -36.17 5.13
N VAL A 150 2.94 -35.03 4.66
CA VAL A 150 3.01 -34.73 3.22
C VAL A 150 4.45 -34.43 2.84
N MET A 151 4.92 -35.06 1.76
CA MET A 151 6.29 -34.90 1.26
C MET A 151 6.28 -34.27 -0.12
N PHE A 152 7.07 -33.21 -0.28
CA PHE A 152 7.37 -32.54 -1.55
C PHE A 152 8.71 -33.07 -2.07
N THR A 153 8.74 -33.54 -3.32
CA THR A 153 9.93 -34.12 -3.95
C THR A 153 10.16 -33.48 -5.32
N GLY A 154 11.37 -32.97 -5.53
CA GLY A 154 11.79 -32.35 -6.78
C GLY A 154 13.31 -32.31 -6.92
N ALA A 155 13.81 -31.66 -7.97
CA ALA A 155 15.24 -31.41 -8.12
C ALA A 155 15.76 -30.49 -7.01
N SER A 156 17.04 -30.61 -6.68
CA SER A 156 17.73 -29.73 -5.73
C SER A 156 18.40 -28.55 -6.44
N SER A 157 18.52 -27.41 -5.76
CA SER A 157 19.16 -26.19 -6.27
C SER A 157 20.70 -26.21 -6.21
N ASP A 158 21.31 -27.27 -5.69
CA ASP A 158 22.76 -27.41 -5.47
C ASP A 158 23.56 -27.87 -6.71
N GLY A 159 22.92 -27.97 -7.87
CA GLY A 159 23.59 -28.22 -9.16
C GLY A 159 23.96 -29.68 -9.44
N GLY A 160 23.64 -30.63 -8.54
CA GLY A 160 23.77 -32.08 -8.77
C GLY A 160 22.47 -32.74 -9.25
N GLN A 161 22.51 -34.03 -9.64
CA GLN A 161 21.31 -34.86 -9.88
C GLN A 161 20.57 -35.25 -8.57
N SER A 162 20.77 -34.49 -7.51
CA SER A 162 20.26 -34.79 -6.17
C SER A 162 18.78 -34.44 -6.08
N LEU A 163 18.01 -35.31 -5.42
CA LEU A 163 16.60 -35.05 -5.12
C LEU A 163 16.48 -34.28 -3.80
N LEU A 164 15.69 -33.21 -3.82
CA LEU A 164 15.29 -32.50 -2.61
C LEU A 164 13.93 -33.03 -2.15
N ARG A 165 13.86 -33.44 -0.89
CA ARG A 165 12.63 -33.90 -0.23
C ARG A 165 12.34 -33.01 0.97
N VAL A 166 11.14 -32.45 1.03
CA VAL A 166 10.70 -31.60 2.15
C VAL A 166 9.40 -32.16 2.69
N SER A 167 9.39 -32.57 3.95
CA SER A 167 8.22 -33.15 4.61
C SER A 167 7.56 -32.18 5.58
N LEU A 168 6.23 -32.24 5.60
CA LEU A 168 5.36 -31.59 6.57
C LEU A 168 4.83 -32.66 7.52
N SER A 169 5.10 -32.48 8.81
CA SER A 169 4.62 -33.39 9.84
C SER A 169 3.17 -33.05 10.23
N PRO A 170 2.32 -34.07 10.46
CA PRO A 170 0.92 -33.87 10.85
C PRO A 170 0.75 -33.58 12.36
N ARG A 171 1.82 -33.64 13.15
CA ARG A 171 1.75 -33.53 14.62
C ARG A 171 1.09 -32.23 15.04
N ASN A 172 0.03 -32.31 15.86
CA ASN A 172 -0.75 -31.16 16.35
C ASN A 172 -1.35 -30.26 15.25
N PHE A 173 -1.30 -30.67 13.97
CA PHE A 173 -1.83 -29.88 12.87
C PHE A 173 -3.34 -29.63 13.00
N PRO A 174 -4.21 -30.61 13.32
CA PRO A 174 -5.65 -30.36 13.43
C PRO A 174 -5.99 -29.23 14.42
N LYS A 175 -5.41 -29.30 15.63
CA LYS A 175 -5.60 -28.28 16.68
C LYS A 175 -5.10 -26.89 16.23
N ALA A 176 -3.94 -26.82 15.58
CA ALA A 176 -3.39 -25.56 15.09
C ALA A 176 -4.19 -24.99 13.91
N TYR A 177 -4.69 -25.86 13.03
CA TYR A 177 -5.52 -25.48 11.90
C TYR A 177 -6.88 -24.95 12.35
N ASP A 178 -7.51 -25.56 13.37
CA ASP A 178 -8.76 -25.05 13.95
C ASP A 178 -8.57 -23.64 14.54
N ALA A 179 -7.48 -23.41 15.27
CA ALA A 179 -7.13 -22.09 15.78
C ALA A 179 -6.89 -21.07 14.63
N TYR A 180 -6.25 -21.50 13.54
CA TYR A 180 -6.09 -20.68 12.33
C TYR A 180 -7.43 -20.35 11.65
N ARG A 181 -8.36 -21.30 11.57
CA ARG A 181 -9.71 -21.08 11.01
C ARG A 181 -10.53 -20.11 11.85
N GLN A 182 -10.43 -20.20 13.18
CA GLN A 182 -11.04 -19.23 14.09
C GLN A 182 -10.45 -17.83 13.89
N CYS A 183 -9.12 -17.73 13.77
CA CYS A 183 -8.44 -16.47 13.47
C CYS A 183 -8.93 -15.85 12.16
N THR A 184 -8.99 -16.63 11.07
CA THR A 184 -9.41 -16.11 9.76
C THR A 184 -10.86 -15.62 9.74
N GLY A 185 -11.74 -16.19 10.57
CA GLY A 185 -13.11 -15.71 10.75
C GLY A 185 -13.24 -14.37 11.49
N GLN A 186 -12.21 -13.96 12.24
CA GLN A 186 -12.20 -12.72 13.03
C GLN A 186 -11.40 -11.58 12.37
N LEU A 187 -10.86 -11.81 11.16
CA LEU A 187 -10.12 -10.80 10.42
C LEU A 187 -10.99 -9.57 10.10
N ILE A 188 -10.34 -8.41 10.03
CA ILE A 188 -10.96 -7.18 9.55
C ILE A 188 -11.04 -7.24 8.02
N PRO A 189 -12.24 -7.23 7.40
CA PRO A 189 -12.41 -7.48 5.97
C PRO A 189 -12.30 -6.23 5.10
N TYR A 190 -11.70 -5.15 5.61
CA TYR A 190 -11.58 -3.87 4.91
C TYR A 190 -10.20 -3.24 5.09
N THR A 191 -9.76 -2.49 4.08
CA THR A 191 -8.44 -1.83 4.05
C THR A 191 -8.52 -0.40 4.54
N PHE A 192 -7.37 0.19 4.90
CA PHE A 192 -7.27 1.61 5.27
C PHE A 192 -7.94 2.50 4.23
N ALA A 193 -7.64 2.32 2.94
CA ALA A 193 -8.16 3.16 1.86
C ALA A 193 -9.70 3.17 1.78
N GLN A 194 -10.35 2.04 2.11
CA GLN A 194 -11.82 1.93 2.08
C GLN A 194 -12.51 2.68 3.21
N ILE A 195 -11.83 2.82 4.36
CA ILE A 195 -12.41 3.46 5.55
C ILE A 195 -11.78 4.81 5.88
N ALA A 196 -10.69 5.19 5.20
CA ALA A 196 -9.89 6.39 5.50
C ALA A 196 -10.73 7.67 5.50
N ARG A 197 -11.83 7.70 4.75
CA ARG A 197 -12.80 8.78 4.76
C ARG A 197 -14.20 8.22 4.58
N ILE A 198 -15.06 8.41 5.57
CA ILE A 198 -16.49 8.10 5.49
C ILE A 198 -17.32 9.36 5.70
N THR A 199 -18.51 9.40 5.09
CA THR A 199 -19.47 10.49 5.23
C THR A 199 -20.76 9.94 5.82
N LEU A 200 -21.19 10.53 6.93
CA LEU A 200 -22.40 10.18 7.64
C LEU A 200 -23.42 11.29 7.45
N HIS A 201 -24.59 10.98 6.91
CA HIS A 201 -25.69 11.95 6.81
C HIS A 201 -26.63 11.83 8.00
N TYR A 202 -27.19 12.96 8.43
CA TYR A 202 -28.13 13.03 9.54
C TYR A 202 -29.38 13.84 9.19
N GLN A 203 -30.46 13.57 9.92
CA GLN A 203 -31.72 14.30 9.80
C GLN A 203 -31.71 15.53 10.69
N ARG A 204 -32.54 16.54 10.38
CA ARG A 204 -32.54 17.84 11.06
C ARG A 204 -32.64 17.73 12.59
N ASP A 205 -33.58 16.93 13.09
CA ASP A 205 -33.83 16.77 14.53
C ASP A 205 -33.14 15.54 15.11
N ALA A 206 -32.06 15.07 14.47
CA ALA A 206 -31.36 13.87 14.90
C ALA A 206 -30.59 14.12 16.20
N SER A 207 -31.19 13.74 17.32
CA SER A 207 -30.51 13.69 18.63
C SER A 207 -29.69 12.41 18.83
N GLN A 208 -29.76 11.46 17.88
CA GLN A 208 -29.07 10.17 17.94
C GLN A 208 -28.50 9.75 16.59
N LEU A 209 -27.42 8.98 16.62
CA LEU A 209 -26.83 8.36 15.44
C LEU A 209 -27.72 7.23 14.91
N SER A 210 -27.93 7.20 13.60
CA SER A 210 -28.63 6.11 12.93
C SER A 210 -27.88 4.78 13.06
N ASN A 211 -28.58 3.64 12.98
CA ASN A 211 -27.94 2.32 13.02
C ASN A 211 -26.91 2.13 11.89
N LYS A 212 -27.17 2.71 10.71
CA LYS A 212 -26.21 2.72 9.61
C LYS A 212 -24.93 3.48 9.98
N ALA A 213 -25.07 4.68 10.56
CA ALA A 213 -23.93 5.47 11.00
C ALA A 213 -23.13 4.74 12.10
N LYS A 214 -23.81 4.14 13.08
CA LYS A 214 -23.20 3.30 14.12
C LYS A 214 -22.39 2.15 13.51
N GLY A 215 -22.95 1.45 12.51
CA GLY A 215 -22.24 0.37 11.81
C GLY A 215 -20.99 0.82 11.05
N GLU A 216 -21.01 2.00 10.42
CA GLU A 216 -19.80 2.56 9.79
C GLU A 216 -18.76 3.02 10.82
N LEU A 217 -19.20 3.65 11.92
CA LEU A 217 -18.31 4.06 13.01
C LEU A 217 -17.69 2.85 13.74
N ASP A 218 -18.42 1.74 13.86
CA ASP A 218 -17.89 0.48 14.40
C ASP A 218 -16.73 -0.02 13.55
N LYS A 219 -16.80 0.12 12.22
CA LYS A 219 -15.68 -0.26 11.34
C LYS A 219 -14.46 0.62 11.57
N VAL A 220 -14.67 1.94 11.68
CA VAL A 220 -13.60 2.92 11.97
C VAL A 220 -12.93 2.63 13.31
N ALA A 221 -13.72 2.44 14.37
CA ALA A 221 -13.19 2.13 15.70
C ALA A 221 -12.42 0.80 15.70
N ARG A 222 -13.02 -0.27 15.14
CA ARG A 222 -12.38 -1.59 15.07
C ARG A 222 -11.05 -1.55 14.30
N TYR A 223 -10.97 -0.78 13.21
CA TYR A 223 -9.71 -0.62 12.47
C TYR A 223 -8.68 0.18 13.27
N SER A 224 -9.09 1.33 13.81
CA SER A 224 -8.19 2.26 14.50
C SER A 224 -7.57 1.62 15.75
N LEU A 225 -8.32 0.75 16.43
CA LEU A 225 -7.83 -0.01 17.58
C LEU A 225 -6.90 -1.17 17.18
N ALA A 226 -7.03 -1.68 15.96
CA ALA A 226 -6.24 -2.79 15.43
C ALA A 226 -4.92 -2.34 14.79
N ASP A 227 -4.91 -1.20 14.10
CA ASP A 227 -3.76 -0.68 13.36
C ASP A 227 -3.04 0.42 14.13
N LYS A 228 -1.86 0.11 14.66
CA LYS A 228 -1.02 1.06 15.39
C LYS A 228 -0.50 2.22 14.53
N ASN A 229 -0.58 2.11 13.20
CA ASN A 229 -0.16 3.20 12.30
C ASN A 229 -1.21 4.31 12.21
N VAL A 230 -2.45 4.07 12.65
CA VAL A 230 -3.48 5.10 12.76
C VAL A 230 -3.16 5.98 13.95
N LEU A 231 -2.87 7.25 13.68
CA LEU A 231 -2.54 8.26 14.68
C LEU A 231 -3.80 8.82 15.34
N GLY A 232 -4.87 8.98 14.57
CA GLY A 232 -6.12 9.53 15.08
C GLY A 232 -7.23 9.61 14.04
N VAL A 233 -8.35 10.18 14.48
CA VAL A 233 -9.58 10.36 13.72
C VAL A 233 -10.01 11.83 13.81
N ILE A 234 -10.24 12.44 12.66
CA ILE A 234 -10.83 13.77 12.54
C ILE A 234 -12.31 13.62 12.23
N VAL A 235 -13.14 14.29 13.01
CA VAL A 235 -14.59 14.38 12.86
C VAL A 235 -14.91 15.82 12.46
N ASP A 236 -15.34 16.03 11.21
CA ASP A 236 -15.75 17.33 10.67
C ASP A 236 -17.28 17.33 10.44
N ALA A 237 -18.02 18.11 11.22
CA ALA A 237 -19.47 18.24 11.10
C ALA A 237 -19.91 19.52 10.39
N HIS A 238 -20.96 19.40 9.57
CA HIS A 238 -21.54 20.49 8.78
C HIS A 238 -23.06 20.47 8.87
N SER A 239 -23.68 21.64 8.76
CA SER A 239 -25.14 21.84 8.70
C SER A 239 -25.58 22.37 7.32
N ASP A 240 -26.89 22.45 7.10
CA ASP A 240 -27.49 23.18 5.99
C ASP A 240 -27.68 24.67 6.31
N LYS A 241 -27.94 25.51 5.30
CA LYS A 241 -28.09 26.97 5.42
C LYS A 241 -29.55 27.42 5.60
N ARG A 242 -30.40 26.64 6.25
CA ARG A 242 -31.82 27.03 6.39
C ARG A 242 -32.09 27.88 7.63
N ASP A 243 -31.31 27.68 8.67
CA ASP A 243 -31.48 28.33 9.96
C ASP A 243 -30.41 29.43 10.14
N GLU A 244 -30.46 30.16 11.26
CA GLU A 244 -29.44 31.17 11.56
C GLU A 244 -28.05 30.54 11.70
N ALA A 245 -27.00 31.33 11.48
CA ALA A 245 -25.62 30.84 11.51
C ALA A 245 -25.26 30.21 12.87
N GLU A 246 -25.76 30.77 13.98
CA GLU A 246 -25.56 30.25 15.33
C GLU A 246 -26.23 28.88 15.52
N GLN A 247 -27.50 28.75 15.11
CA GLN A 247 -28.23 27.47 15.17
C GLN A 247 -27.57 26.39 14.32
N SER A 248 -27.06 26.77 13.14
CA SER A 248 -26.32 25.86 12.26
C SER A 248 -25.00 25.41 12.90
N MET A 249 -24.30 26.32 13.60
CA MET A 249 -23.09 25.99 14.35
C MET A 249 -23.39 25.01 15.47
N ASP A 250 -24.42 25.24 16.28
CA ASP A 250 -24.81 24.37 17.39
C ASP A 250 -25.28 22.99 16.94
N ALA A 251 -26.05 22.92 15.84
CA ALA A 251 -26.45 21.65 15.23
C ALA A 251 -25.23 20.84 14.80
N SER A 252 -24.28 21.48 14.09
CA SER A 252 -23.05 20.81 13.65
C SER A 252 -22.18 20.37 14.83
N ARG A 253 -22.07 21.19 15.88
CA ARG A 253 -21.37 20.85 17.11
C ARG A 253 -21.95 19.62 17.78
N THR A 254 -23.27 19.59 17.96
CA THR A 254 -24.00 18.45 18.56
C THR A 254 -23.71 17.15 17.81
N GLN A 255 -23.74 17.18 16.48
CA GLN A 255 -23.43 15.98 15.68
C GLN A 255 -21.97 15.54 15.82
N ALA A 256 -21.03 16.49 15.85
CA ALA A 256 -19.62 16.20 16.05
C ALA A 256 -19.39 15.53 17.42
N GLU A 257 -20.03 16.05 18.46
CA GLU A 257 -19.99 15.50 19.82
C GLU A 257 -20.61 14.10 19.90
N LEU A 258 -21.77 13.86 19.28
CA LEU A 258 -22.41 12.54 19.22
C LEU A 258 -21.49 11.49 18.59
N VAL A 259 -20.84 11.83 17.47
CA VAL A 259 -19.90 10.92 16.79
C VAL A 259 -18.67 10.68 17.65
N SER A 260 -18.07 11.73 18.23
CA SER A 260 -16.91 11.60 19.11
C SER A 260 -17.22 10.74 20.33
N GLN A 261 -18.35 10.99 21.02
CA GLN A 261 -18.79 10.19 22.18
C GLN A 261 -19.01 8.73 21.81
N TYR A 262 -19.59 8.45 20.64
CA TYR A 262 -19.76 7.09 20.16
C TYR A 262 -18.43 6.37 19.94
N LEU A 263 -17.45 7.03 19.31
CA LEU A 263 -16.12 6.45 19.11
C LEU A 263 -15.38 6.20 20.44
N ILE A 264 -15.51 7.12 21.40
CA ILE A 264 -14.98 6.95 22.77
C ILE A 264 -15.63 5.74 23.45
N ALA A 265 -16.96 5.59 23.35
CA ALA A 265 -17.68 4.45 23.91
C ALA A 265 -17.27 3.11 23.27
N LYS A 266 -16.71 3.13 22.04
CA LYS A 266 -16.13 1.96 21.37
C LYS A 266 -14.67 1.68 21.75
N GLY A 267 -14.10 2.45 22.68
CA GLY A 267 -12.78 2.23 23.25
C GLY A 267 -11.65 3.08 22.66
N MET A 268 -11.97 4.02 21.76
CA MET A 268 -10.96 4.95 21.24
C MET A 268 -10.55 5.97 22.31
N ASN A 269 -9.26 6.29 22.38
CA ASN A 269 -8.76 7.32 23.30
C ASN A 269 -9.22 8.72 22.83
N VAL A 270 -9.69 9.56 23.76
CA VAL A 270 -10.09 10.94 23.51
C VAL A 270 -8.97 11.73 22.80
N ALA A 271 -7.71 11.50 23.16
CA ALA A 271 -6.55 12.16 22.55
C ALA A 271 -6.36 11.82 21.06
N GLN A 272 -6.95 10.72 20.59
CA GLN A 272 -6.91 10.30 19.19
C GLN A 272 -8.10 10.86 18.38
N ILE A 273 -9.04 11.57 19.01
CA ILE A 273 -10.24 12.10 18.34
C ILE A 273 -10.17 13.62 18.31
N THR A 274 -10.11 14.19 17.12
CA THR A 274 -10.21 15.64 16.90
C THR A 274 -11.57 15.95 16.33
N SER A 275 -12.40 16.68 17.08
CA SER A 275 -13.73 17.10 16.65
C SER A 275 -13.73 18.55 16.19
N ARG A 276 -14.36 18.83 15.05
CA ARG A 276 -14.47 20.14 14.42
C ARG A 276 -15.87 20.30 13.87
N TRP A 277 -16.40 21.50 13.95
CA TRP A 277 -17.73 21.81 13.46
C TRP A 277 -17.70 23.17 12.75
N HIS A 278 -18.45 23.26 11.65
CA HIS A 278 -18.31 24.37 10.72
C HIS A 278 -19.63 25.06 10.38
N GLY A 279 -20.76 24.61 10.96
CA GLY A 279 -22.08 25.10 10.59
C GLY A 279 -22.34 24.96 9.09
N ASP A 280 -22.88 26.01 8.49
CA ASP A 280 -23.26 26.10 7.08
C ASP A 280 -22.14 26.65 6.16
N LYS A 281 -20.94 26.93 6.70
CA LYS A 281 -19.84 27.62 5.99
C LYS A 281 -19.27 26.87 4.79
N TYR A 282 -19.38 25.54 4.78
CA TYR A 282 -18.80 24.68 3.72
C TYR A 282 -19.86 23.74 3.11
N PRO A 283 -20.78 24.28 2.29
CA PRO A 283 -21.80 23.47 1.63
C PRO A 283 -21.16 22.55 0.58
N ALA A 284 -21.60 21.29 0.55
CA ALA A 284 -21.23 20.31 -0.48
C ALA A 284 -22.20 20.34 -1.67
N ALA A 285 -23.41 20.86 -1.47
CA ALA A 285 -24.47 20.96 -2.47
C ALA A 285 -25.30 22.24 -2.28
N SER A 286 -26.16 22.54 -3.25
CA SER A 286 -27.05 23.71 -3.20
C SER A 286 -28.02 23.62 -2.02
N ASN A 287 -28.13 24.69 -1.23
CA ASN A 287 -29.13 24.78 -0.15
C ASN A 287 -30.55 25.08 -0.67
N ALA A 288 -30.72 25.30 -1.98
CA ALA A 288 -32.03 25.61 -2.57
C ALA A 288 -33.01 24.42 -2.50
N THR A 289 -32.52 23.19 -2.67
CA THR A 289 -33.35 21.97 -2.69
C THR A 289 -33.24 21.19 -1.38
N GLU A 290 -34.27 20.45 -1.00
CA GLU A 290 -34.21 19.61 0.21
C GLU A 290 -33.14 18.52 0.08
N GLN A 291 -32.98 17.95 -1.12
CA GLN A 291 -31.93 16.98 -1.40
C GLN A 291 -30.52 17.57 -1.16
N GLY A 292 -30.26 18.80 -1.64
CA GLY A 292 -28.97 19.43 -1.43
C GLY A 292 -28.73 19.81 0.04
N ARG A 293 -29.77 20.23 0.77
CA ARG A 293 -29.70 20.42 2.23
C ARG A 293 -29.39 19.13 2.97
N ALA A 294 -30.02 18.01 2.60
CA ALA A 294 -29.73 16.71 3.17
C ALA A 294 -28.28 16.24 2.92
N GLN A 295 -27.69 16.60 1.76
CA GLN A 295 -26.28 16.35 1.49
C GLN A 295 -25.35 17.24 2.32
N ASN A 296 -25.76 18.47 2.62
CA ASN A 296 -24.99 19.40 3.46
C ASN A 296 -24.96 18.97 4.93
N ARG A 297 -26.07 18.43 5.45
CA ARG A 297 -26.16 17.79 6.78
C ARG A 297 -25.34 16.51 6.81
N ARG A 298 -24.04 16.66 7.07
CA ARG A 298 -23.07 15.56 7.04
C ARG A 298 -22.04 15.69 8.16
N VAL A 299 -21.54 14.55 8.59
CA VAL A 299 -20.33 14.41 9.38
C VAL A 299 -19.33 13.60 8.58
N THR A 300 -18.17 14.18 8.31
CA THR A 300 -17.06 13.48 7.64
C THR A 300 -16.13 12.95 8.72
N VAL A 301 -15.84 11.66 8.69
CA VAL A 301 -14.89 11.02 9.59
C VAL A 301 -13.69 10.60 8.77
N ARG A 302 -12.48 11.02 9.18
CA ARG A 302 -11.23 10.78 8.47
C ARG A 302 -10.21 10.14 9.39
N LEU A 303 -9.58 9.05 8.97
CA LEU A 303 -8.44 8.49 9.67
C LEU A 303 -7.15 9.20 9.21
N GLU A 304 -6.29 9.49 10.17
CA GLU A 304 -4.92 9.95 9.92
C GLU A 304 -3.94 8.86 10.33
N ASN A 305 -2.96 8.62 9.47
CA ASN A 305 -1.83 7.72 9.70
C ASN A 305 -0.52 8.46 9.41
N ALA A 306 0.62 7.83 9.70
CA ALA A 306 1.93 8.44 9.45
C ALA A 306 2.09 8.90 7.99
N ASP A 307 1.65 8.09 7.03
CA ASP A 307 1.78 8.38 5.60
C ASP A 307 0.95 9.61 5.17
N THR A 308 -0.33 9.67 5.58
CA THR A 308 -1.22 10.80 5.28
C THR A 308 -0.71 12.09 5.90
N ARG A 309 -0.13 12.03 7.12
CA ARG A 309 0.51 13.18 7.75
C ARG A 309 1.71 13.66 6.95
N GLN A 310 2.60 12.77 6.53
CA GLN A 310 3.76 13.13 5.70
C GLN A 310 3.35 13.77 4.36
N VAL A 311 2.29 13.24 3.72
CA VAL A 311 1.76 13.82 2.48
C VAL A 311 1.25 15.24 2.72
N MET A 312 0.52 15.47 3.82
CA MET A 312 0.02 16.80 4.17
C MET A 312 1.15 17.78 4.48
N GLU A 313 2.17 17.37 5.25
CA GLU A 313 3.34 18.20 5.59
C GLU A 313 4.11 18.61 4.33
N LYS A 314 4.34 17.67 3.39
CA LYS A 314 4.96 17.98 2.09
C LYS A 314 4.16 18.99 1.29
N ARG A 315 2.82 18.86 1.28
CA ARG A 315 1.93 19.79 0.57
C ARG A 315 1.95 21.18 1.21
N VAL A 316 1.97 21.26 2.54
CA VAL A 316 2.12 22.53 3.27
C VAL A 316 3.47 23.18 2.92
N GLN A 317 4.55 22.42 2.91
CA GLN A 317 5.87 22.95 2.55
C GLN A 317 5.89 23.47 1.11
N ALA A 318 5.31 22.73 0.15
CA ALA A 318 5.20 23.17 -1.23
C ALA A 318 4.42 24.49 -1.37
N LEU A 319 3.28 24.62 -0.66
CA LEU A 319 2.49 25.86 -0.67
C LEU A 319 3.25 27.04 -0.04
N ARG A 320 3.99 26.79 1.05
CA ARG A 320 4.84 27.82 1.67
C ARG A 320 5.95 28.27 0.73
N THR A 321 6.61 27.36 0.04
CA THR A 321 7.63 27.69 -0.96
C THR A 321 7.02 28.47 -2.13
N GLN A 322 5.83 28.10 -2.58
CA GLN A 322 5.13 28.83 -3.64
C GLN A 322 4.76 30.26 -3.19
N GLU A 323 4.24 30.43 -1.99
CA GLU A 323 3.89 31.74 -1.43
C GLU A 323 5.14 32.60 -1.25
N GLN A 324 6.24 32.04 -0.73
CA GLN A 324 7.50 32.74 -0.58
C GLN A 324 8.05 33.18 -1.94
N ALA A 325 8.03 32.30 -2.95
CA ALA A 325 8.47 32.66 -4.30
C ALA A 325 7.61 33.79 -4.91
N ARG A 326 6.29 33.81 -4.62
CA ARG A 326 5.42 34.93 -5.04
C ARG A 326 5.83 36.24 -4.36
N GLN A 327 6.07 36.20 -3.05
CA GLN A 327 6.51 37.37 -2.29
C GLN A 327 7.90 37.86 -2.73
N ASP A 328 8.83 36.95 -3.00
CA ASP A 328 10.17 37.29 -3.49
C ASP A 328 10.13 37.90 -4.90
N ALA A 329 9.24 37.41 -5.76
CA ALA A 329 9.01 37.97 -7.09
C ALA A 329 8.40 39.39 -7.01
N GLU A 330 7.36 39.58 -6.18
CA GLU A 330 6.77 40.90 -5.91
C GLU A 330 7.82 41.87 -5.33
N ALA A 331 8.66 41.41 -4.40
CA ALA A 331 9.74 42.22 -3.83
C ALA A 331 10.85 42.54 -4.84
N ALA A 332 11.19 41.62 -5.74
CA ALA A 332 12.15 41.85 -6.81
C ALA A 332 11.62 42.87 -7.84
N GLU A 333 10.34 42.78 -8.20
CA GLU A 333 9.68 43.79 -9.06
C GLU A 333 9.69 45.17 -8.40
N LEU A 334 9.39 45.25 -7.10
CA LEU A 334 9.44 46.50 -6.35
C LEU A 334 10.85 47.09 -6.32
N LYS A 335 11.88 46.26 -6.08
CA LYS A 335 13.28 46.72 -6.12
C LYS A 335 13.69 47.24 -7.50
N VAL A 336 13.33 46.55 -8.57
CA VAL A 336 13.60 47.01 -9.94
C VAL A 336 12.89 48.34 -10.21
N LEU A 337 11.67 48.51 -9.71
CA LEU A 337 10.93 49.78 -9.84
C LEU A 337 11.61 50.91 -9.05
N GLU A 338 12.06 50.65 -7.82
CA GLU A 338 12.79 51.59 -6.97
C GLU A 338 14.11 52.02 -7.63
N GLU A 339 14.89 51.06 -8.15
CA GLU A 339 16.13 51.34 -8.88
C GLU A 339 15.89 52.20 -10.12
N ARG A 340 14.84 51.90 -10.91
CA ARG A 340 14.45 52.71 -12.07
C ARG A 340 14.03 54.12 -11.67
N LEU A 341 13.29 54.28 -10.58
CA LEU A 341 12.86 55.58 -10.07
C LEU A 341 14.09 56.42 -9.63
N ALA A 342 15.03 55.81 -8.92
CA ALA A 342 16.26 56.46 -8.49
C ALA A 342 17.10 56.92 -9.69
N GLN A 343 17.22 56.09 -10.73
CA GLN A 343 17.90 56.46 -11.98
C GLN A 343 17.22 57.64 -12.68
N GLN A 344 15.88 57.64 -12.77
CA GLN A 344 15.14 58.76 -13.36
C GLN A 344 15.31 60.06 -12.58
N GLN A 345 15.32 60.01 -11.24
CA GLN A 345 15.55 61.18 -10.41
C GLN A 345 16.96 61.74 -10.61
N ALA A 346 17.99 60.88 -10.65
CA ALA A 346 19.37 61.30 -10.93
C ALA A 346 19.50 61.95 -12.32
N GLN A 347 18.86 61.39 -13.35
CA GLN A 347 18.82 61.98 -14.69
C GLN A 347 18.15 63.35 -14.71
N ARG A 348 17.02 63.53 -14.00
CA ARG A 348 16.34 64.83 -13.88
C ARG A 348 17.20 65.87 -13.17
N GLN A 349 17.90 65.48 -12.10
CA GLN A 349 18.82 66.37 -11.40
C GLN A 349 19.99 66.80 -12.29
N ALA A 350 20.57 65.87 -13.07
CA ALA A 350 21.62 66.18 -14.04
C ALA A 350 21.13 67.11 -15.16
N ALA A 351 19.92 66.90 -15.69
CA ALA A 351 19.32 67.77 -16.70
C ALA A 351 19.03 69.18 -16.16
N GLY A 352 18.52 69.30 -14.94
CA GLY A 352 18.31 70.58 -14.26
C GLY A 352 19.62 71.36 -14.03
N ALA A 353 20.69 70.65 -13.64
CA ALA A 353 22.02 71.25 -13.49
C ALA A 353 22.65 71.68 -14.83
N ALA A 354 22.35 70.97 -15.93
CA ALA A 354 22.80 71.35 -17.27
C ALA A 354 22.08 72.61 -17.78
N LEU A 355 20.78 72.76 -17.49
CA LEU A 355 19.99 73.97 -17.80
C LEU A 355 20.49 75.22 -17.05
N GLN A 356 20.98 75.07 -15.80
CA GLN A 356 21.62 76.17 -15.07
C GLN A 356 23.01 76.55 -15.62
N LYS A 357 23.72 75.64 -16.27
CA LYS A 357 25.05 75.91 -16.86
C LYS A 357 25.02 76.50 -18.27
N THR A 358 23.89 76.42 -18.97
CA THR A 358 23.71 77.06 -20.28
C THR A 358 23.38 78.55 -20.22
N ASP A 359 23.23 79.13 -19.03
CA ASP A 359 22.91 80.56 -18.83
C ASP A 359 24.12 81.42 -18.37
N GLU A 360 25.33 80.84 -18.32
CA GLU A 360 26.56 81.56 -17.91
C GLU A 360 27.49 81.95 -19.09
N GLY A 361 26.96 82.11 -20.30
CA GLY A 361 27.85 82.20 -21.46
C GLY A 361 27.41 82.98 -22.70
N VAL A 362 26.64 84.07 -22.61
CA VAL A 362 26.60 85.15 -23.63
C VAL A 362 26.21 86.49 -22.97
N LEU A 363 27.04 87.52 -23.16
CA LEU A 363 26.81 88.94 -22.80
C LEU A 363 25.46 89.47 -23.34
N ASP A 364 24.68 90.22 -22.54
CA ASP A 364 24.41 91.66 -22.74
C ASP A 364 23.64 92.27 -21.54
N LYS A 365 23.77 93.59 -21.38
CA LYS A 365 23.30 94.54 -20.34
C LYS A 365 22.02 94.22 -19.52
N PRO A 366 21.91 94.77 -18.28
CA PRO A 366 20.69 94.65 -17.48
C PRO A 366 19.58 95.45 -18.15
N ARG A 367 18.54 94.74 -18.63
CA ARG A 367 17.23 95.34 -18.86
C ARG A 367 16.38 95.04 -17.63
N ASP A 368 16.23 96.06 -16.81
CA ASP A 368 15.18 96.30 -15.82
C ASP A 368 14.30 95.08 -15.51
N ALA A 369 14.77 94.25 -14.59
CA ALA A 369 13.90 93.28 -13.94
C ALA A 369 12.94 94.05 -13.03
N LEU A 370 11.71 94.25 -13.51
CA LEU A 370 10.62 94.77 -12.71
C LEU A 370 10.54 93.99 -11.41
N THR A 371 10.51 94.71 -10.30
CA THR A 371 10.45 94.13 -8.96
C THR A 371 9.11 93.40 -8.77
N LEU A 372 9.06 92.42 -7.86
CA LEU A 372 7.84 91.65 -7.54
C LEU A 372 6.63 92.56 -7.27
N LYS A 373 6.86 93.72 -6.65
CA LYS A 373 5.84 94.75 -6.40
C LYS A 373 5.31 95.44 -7.65
N GLU A 374 6.11 95.53 -8.71
CA GLU A 374 5.67 96.09 -10.00
C GLU A 374 4.89 95.06 -10.82
N LEU A 375 5.28 93.79 -10.74
CA LEU A 375 4.53 92.66 -11.31
C LEU A 375 3.17 92.48 -10.63
N GLU A 376 3.10 92.60 -9.29
CA GLU A 376 1.84 92.55 -8.55
C GLU A 376 0.89 93.69 -8.95
N ARG A 377 1.40 94.93 -9.12
CA ARG A 377 0.60 96.06 -9.63
C ARG A 377 0.12 95.86 -11.07
N MET A 378 0.91 95.20 -11.92
CA MET A 378 0.51 94.90 -13.29
C MET A 378 -0.56 93.80 -13.37
N VAL A 379 -0.55 92.83 -12.45
CA VAL A 379 -1.61 91.81 -12.36
C VAL A 379 -2.90 92.41 -11.79
N GLU A 380 -2.79 93.29 -10.79
CA GLU A 380 -3.95 93.96 -10.18
C GLU A 380 -4.61 94.97 -11.12
N SER A 381 -3.85 95.59 -12.04
CA SER A 381 -4.40 96.44 -13.11
C SER A 381 -4.98 95.68 -14.31
N GLN A 382 -4.79 94.35 -14.38
CA GLN A 382 -5.34 93.48 -15.43
C GLN A 382 -6.51 92.59 -14.96
N ASP A 383 -7.12 92.90 -13.80
CA ASP A 383 -8.34 92.23 -13.36
C ASP A 383 -9.54 92.57 -14.27
N LEU A 384 -9.68 91.80 -15.34
CA LEU A 384 -10.78 91.88 -16.31
C LEU A 384 -12.08 91.24 -15.80
N ARG A 385 -12.22 90.93 -14.50
CA ARG A 385 -13.46 90.37 -13.94
C ARG A 385 -14.30 91.37 -13.13
N SER A 386 -13.81 92.58 -12.83
CA SER A 386 -14.54 93.53 -11.97
C SER A 386 -15.16 94.75 -12.68
N GLY A 387 -14.99 94.91 -13.99
CA GLY A 387 -15.73 95.90 -14.78
C GLY A 387 -15.58 97.37 -14.35
N LYS A 388 -14.49 97.73 -13.64
CA LYS A 388 -14.18 99.13 -13.30
C LYS A 388 -12.81 99.51 -13.82
N GLN A 389 -12.74 100.60 -14.58
CA GLN A 389 -11.48 101.19 -15.04
C GLN A 389 -10.74 101.87 -13.88
N PRO A 390 -9.39 101.72 -13.79
CA PRO A 390 -8.58 102.51 -12.87
C PRO A 390 -8.46 103.97 -13.36
N LYS A 391 -8.56 104.92 -12.41
CA LYS A 391 -8.26 106.35 -12.61
C LYS A 391 -6.73 106.57 -12.63
N PRO A 392 -6.24 107.63 -13.32
CA PRO A 392 -4.82 107.81 -13.63
C PRO A 392 -3.90 107.91 -12.42
#